data_AF-A0A482VKH8-F1
#
_entry.id   AF-A0A482VKH8-F1
#
_cell.length_a   1.000
_cell.length_b   1.000
_cell.length_c   1.000
_cell.angle_alpha   90.00
_cell.angle_beta   90.00
_cell.angle_gamma   90.00
#
_symmetry.space_group_name_H-M   'P 1'
#
loop_
_entity.id
_entity.type
_entity.pdbx_description
1 polymer ?
#
loop_
_entity_poly.entity_id
_entity_poly.type
_entity_poly.pdbx_seq_one_letter_code
_entity_poly.pdbx_strand_id
1 'polypeptide(L)'
;MNYCIKREFYDEVKDKPKIPRPPNAFMLYANENRKKMSQLYPTESNKDISKRLGNGWKSLNEDERKKFFEKARAIGLQHKKEYPGVHE
;
A
#
# COMPACT_ATOMS: atom_id res chain seq x y z
N MET A 1 -3.03 26.13 14.32
CA MET A 1 -1.97 25.95 13.31
C MET A 1 -0.96 24.91 13.80
N ASN A 2 -1.22 23.61 13.70
CA ASN A 2 -0.38 22.57 14.32
C ASN A 2 -0.30 21.27 13.49
N TYR A 3 -0.15 21.39 12.17
CA TYR A 3 0.03 20.22 11.30
C TYR A 3 1.41 20.11 10.64
N CYS A 4 2.26 21.15 10.69
CA CYS A 4 3.60 21.09 10.08
C CYS A 4 4.63 20.31 10.91
N ILE A 5 4.60 20.38 12.24
CA ILE A 5 5.68 19.83 13.09
C ILE A 5 5.70 18.29 13.14
N LYS A 6 4.58 17.61 12.87
CA LYS A 6 4.54 16.13 12.91
C LYS A 6 5.13 15.45 11.67
N ARG A 7 5.36 16.17 10.57
CA ARG A 7 5.85 15.58 9.32
C ARG A 7 7.36 15.40 9.33
N GLU A 8 8.08 16.39 9.87
CA GLU A 8 9.56 16.39 9.95
C GLU A 8 10.08 15.25 10.84
N PHE A 9 9.42 14.99 11.98
CA PHE A 9 9.80 13.90 12.88
C PHE A 9 9.55 12.49 12.31
N TYR A 10 8.67 12.34 11.31
CA TYR A 10 8.37 11.04 10.69
C TYR A 10 9.40 10.68 9.60
N ASP A 11 10.00 11.69 8.97
CA ASP A 11 11.04 11.50 7.96
C ASP A 11 12.42 11.20 8.60
N GLU A 12 12.69 11.67 9.82
CA GLU A 12 13.97 11.42 10.54
C GLU A 12 14.15 9.95 11.01
N VAL A 13 13.07 9.22 11.26
CA VAL A 13 13.12 7.79 11.69
C VAL A 13 13.26 6.82 10.51
N LYS A 14 13.32 7.35 9.28
CA LYS A 14 13.30 6.59 8.01
C LYS A 14 14.67 6.02 7.61
N ASP A 15 15.74 6.37 8.33
CA ASP A 15 17.12 6.06 7.95
C ASP A 15 17.64 4.69 8.42
N LYS A 16 16.84 3.92 9.16
CA LYS A 16 17.14 2.48 9.32
C LYS A 16 16.63 1.76 8.07
N PRO A 17 17.42 0.91 7.38
CA PRO A 17 16.94 0.06 6.30
C PRO A 17 15.94 -0.96 6.85
N LYS A 18 14.71 -0.52 7.13
CA LYS A 18 13.58 -1.37 7.46
C LYS A 18 13.17 -2.01 6.16
N ILE A 19 13.45 -3.30 6.05
CA ILE A 19 12.93 -4.13 4.97
C ILE A 19 11.40 -4.00 5.02
N PRO A 20 10.79 -3.35 4.01
CA PRO A 20 9.37 -3.04 4.05
C PRO A 20 8.58 -4.34 3.97
N ARG A 21 7.50 -4.46 4.74
CA ARG A 21 6.64 -5.65 4.66
C ARG A 21 6.15 -5.85 3.22
N PRO A 22 6.13 -7.08 2.70
CA PRO A 22 5.62 -7.33 1.36
C PRO A 22 4.16 -6.87 1.27
N PRO A 23 3.76 -6.21 0.17
CA PRO A 23 2.41 -5.68 0.01
C PRO A 23 1.39 -6.82 -0.05
N ASN A 24 0.32 -6.68 0.74
CA ASN A 24 -0.83 -7.60 0.66
C ASN A 24 -1.67 -7.34 -0.60
N ALA A 25 -2.66 -8.19 -0.85
CA ALA A 25 -3.52 -8.13 -2.03
C ALA A 25 -4.21 -6.76 -2.19
N PHE A 26 -4.69 -6.18 -1.10
CA PHE A 26 -5.29 -4.85 -1.10
C PHE A 26 -4.27 -3.75 -1.41
N MET A 27 -3.05 -3.83 -0.86
CA MET A 27 -2.00 -2.84 -1.10
C MET A 27 -1.53 -2.84 -2.56
N LEU A 28 -1.51 -4.00 -3.23
CA LEU A 28 -1.24 -4.09 -4.67
C LEU A 28 -2.32 -3.37 -5.49
N TYR A 29 -3.59 -3.69 -5.22
CA TYR A 29 -4.72 -3.03 -5.86
C TYR A 29 -4.73 -1.51 -5.57
N ALA A 30 -4.54 -1.14 -4.32
CA ALA A 30 -4.56 0.25 -3.88
C ALA A 30 -3.42 1.04 -4.53
N ASN A 31 -2.21 0.50 -4.67
CA ASN A 31 -1.11 1.18 -5.33
C ASN A 31 -1.41 1.48 -6.82
N GLU A 32 -1.91 0.48 -7.55
CA GLU A 32 -2.24 0.65 -8.97
C GLU A 32 -3.37 1.68 -9.17
N ASN A 33 -4.41 1.62 -8.33
CA ASN A 33 -5.58 2.47 -8.48
C ASN A 33 -5.39 3.85 -7.84
N ARG A 34 -4.57 3.99 -6.80
CA ARG A 34 -4.26 5.28 -6.18
C ARG A 34 -3.58 6.21 -7.17
N LYS A 35 -2.66 5.70 -8.00
CA LYS A 35 -2.01 6.51 -9.04
C LYS A 35 -3.02 7.04 -10.05
N LYS A 36 -3.95 6.18 -10.50
CA LYS A 36 -5.04 6.56 -11.41
C LYS A 36 -5.97 7.58 -10.77
N MET A 37 -6.40 7.36 -9.53
CA MET A 37 -7.31 8.25 -8.80
C MET A 37 -6.68 9.59 -8.49
N SER A 38 -5.38 9.64 -8.17
CA SER A 38 -4.66 10.90 -7.95
C SER A 38 -4.50 11.71 -9.24
N GLN A 39 -4.47 11.07 -10.41
CA GLN A 39 -4.46 11.76 -11.70
C GLN A 39 -5.85 12.25 -12.09
N LEU A 40 -6.90 11.47 -11.81
CA LEU A 40 -8.29 11.82 -12.11
C LEU A 40 -8.85 12.88 -11.15
N TYR A 41 -8.43 12.84 -9.89
CA TYR A 41 -8.88 13.74 -8.84
C TYR A 41 -7.68 14.38 -8.13
N PRO A 42 -6.93 15.27 -8.80
CA PRO A 42 -5.76 15.92 -8.22
C PRO A 42 -6.10 16.82 -7.03
N THR A 43 -7.35 17.29 -6.97
CA THR A 43 -7.88 18.16 -5.90
C THR A 43 -8.42 17.36 -4.70
N GLU A 44 -8.69 16.07 -4.87
CA GLU A 44 -9.19 15.25 -3.76
C GLU A 44 -8.06 14.83 -2.83
N SER A 45 -8.39 14.78 -1.54
CA SER A 45 -7.44 14.36 -0.53
C SER A 45 -7.16 12.86 -0.67
N ASN A 46 -5.89 12.50 -0.43
CA ASN A 46 -5.46 11.11 -0.31
C ASN A 46 -6.33 10.29 0.66
N LYS A 47 -6.92 10.93 1.68
CA LYS A 47 -7.84 10.30 2.64
C LYS A 47 -9.11 9.80 1.96
N ASP A 48 -9.71 10.61 1.10
CA ASP A 48 -10.96 10.30 0.42
C ASP A 48 -10.74 9.35 -0.75
N ILE A 49 -9.60 9.48 -1.45
CA ILE A 49 -9.13 8.47 -2.41
C ILE A 49 -8.97 7.10 -1.73
N SER A 50 -8.36 7.04 -0.55
CA SER A 50 -8.17 5.78 0.19
C SER A 50 -9.48 5.14 0.62
N LYS A 51 -10.46 5.95 1.05
CA LYS A 51 -11.82 5.45 1.35
C LYS A 51 -12.48 4.85 0.10
N ARG A 52 -12.39 5.55 -1.03
CA ARG A 52 -12.98 5.12 -2.29
C ARG A 52 -12.33 3.83 -2.80
N LEU A 53 -11.00 3.70 -2.65
CA LEU A 53 -10.26 2.46 -2.94
C LEU A 53 -10.69 1.29 -2.05
N GLY A 54 -10.89 1.53 -0.74
CA GLY A 54 -11.38 0.51 0.18
C GLY A 54 -12.77 -0.01 -0.19
N ASN A 55 -13.66 0.89 -0.61
CA ASN A 55 -14.98 0.50 -1.12
C ASN A 55 -14.88 -0.25 -2.45
N GLY A 56 -14.07 0.25 -3.39
CA GLY A 56 -13.84 -0.43 -4.67
C GLY A 56 -13.29 -1.84 -4.50
N TRP A 57 -12.36 -2.05 -3.57
CA TRP A 57 -11.82 -3.37 -3.25
C TRP A 57 -12.89 -4.35 -2.74
N LYS A 58 -13.82 -3.87 -1.90
CA LYS A 58 -14.95 -4.69 -1.42
C LYS A 58 -15.93 -5.02 -2.55
N SER A 59 -16.06 -4.13 -3.52
CA SER A 59 -16.91 -4.31 -4.71
C SER A 59 -16.25 -5.08 -5.85
N LEU A 60 -14.96 -5.45 -5.74
CA LEU A 60 -14.30 -6.25 -6.77
C LEU A 60 -14.88 -7.67 -6.83
N ASN A 61 -14.91 -8.22 -8.04
CA ASN A 61 -15.25 -9.62 -8.27
C ASN A 61 -14.22 -10.54 -7.62
N GLU A 62 -14.67 -11.74 -7.24
CA GLU A 62 -13.83 -12.74 -6.59
C GLU A 62 -12.65 -13.15 -7.47
N ASP A 63 -12.82 -13.24 -8.80
CA ASP A 63 -11.73 -13.53 -9.74
C ASP A 63 -10.64 -12.45 -9.75
N GLU A 64 -11.02 -11.18 -9.81
CA GLU A 64 -10.09 -10.05 -9.77
C GLU A 64 -9.35 -10.02 -8.44
N ARG A 65 -10.10 -10.17 -7.34
CA ARG A 65 -9.57 -10.24 -5.99
C ARG A 65 -8.58 -11.41 -5.88
N LYS A 66 -8.93 -12.60 -6.37
CA LYS A 66 -8.08 -13.80 -6.36
C LYS A 66 -6.75 -13.57 -7.07
N LYS A 67 -6.75 -12.93 -8.24
CA LYS A 67 -5.49 -12.55 -8.94
C LYS A 67 -4.59 -11.70 -8.04
N PHE A 68 -5.13 -10.72 -7.32
CA PHE A 68 -4.34 -9.90 -6.39
C PHE A 68 -3.85 -10.69 -5.17
N PHE A 69 -4.64 -11.64 -4.66
CA PHE A 69 -4.21 -12.56 -3.60
C PHE A 69 -3.06 -13.46 -4.05
N GLU A 70 -3.13 -14.02 -5.24
CA GLU A 70 -2.06 -14.85 -5.81
C GLU A 70 -0.78 -14.04 -6.04
N LYS A 71 -0.90 -12.82 -6.60
CA LYS A 71 0.23 -11.89 -6.74
C LYS A 71 0.85 -11.54 -5.38
N ALA A 72 0.04 -11.20 -4.38
CA ALA A 72 0.53 -10.88 -3.04
C ALA A 72 1.22 -12.08 -2.38
N ARG A 73 0.69 -13.29 -2.57
CA ARG A 73 1.32 -14.52 -2.10
C ARG A 73 2.68 -14.75 -2.78
N ALA A 74 2.76 -14.56 -4.09
CA ALA A 74 4.01 -14.70 -4.84
C ALA A 74 5.06 -13.68 -4.39
N ILE A 75 4.67 -12.41 -4.23
CA ILE A 75 5.55 -11.34 -3.74
C ILE A 75 5.99 -11.60 -2.29
N GLY A 76 5.07 -12.06 -1.43
CA GLY A 76 5.39 -12.43 -0.06
C GLY A 76 6.37 -13.61 0.03
N LEU A 77 6.22 -14.61 -0.83
CA LEU A 77 7.13 -15.75 -0.91
C LEU A 77 8.52 -15.32 -1.41
N GLN A 78 8.56 -14.47 -2.44
CA GLN A 78 9.81 -13.90 -2.95
C GLN A 78 10.52 -13.09 -1.88
N HIS A 79 9.79 -12.21 -1.19
CA HIS A 79 10.33 -11.41 -0.10
C HIS A 79 10.87 -12.28 1.05
N LYS A 80 10.19 -13.39 1.37
CA LYS A 80 10.67 -14.36 2.38
C LYS A 80 11.97 -15.04 1.94
N LYS A 81 12.13 -15.34 0.65
CA LYS A 81 13.35 -15.93 0.07
C LYS A 81 14.50 -14.92 0.04
N GLU A 82 14.20 -13.67 -0.27
CA GLU A 82 15.18 -12.58 -0.41
C GLU A 82 15.64 -12.04 0.95
N TYR A 83 14.76 -12.11 1.95
CA TYR A 83 15.01 -11.63 3.30
C TYR A 83 14.67 -12.71 4.36
N PRO A 84 15.44 -13.81 4.42
CA PRO A 84 15.19 -14.92 5.33
C PRO A 84 15.38 -14.57 6.82
N GLY A 85 16.03 -13.45 7.15
CA GLY A 85 16.35 -13.01 8.53
C GLY A 85 15.46 -11.91 9.13
N VAL A 86 14.32 -11.56 8.50
CA VAL A 86 13.41 -10.48 8.96
C VAL A 86 12.27 -11.00 9.85
N HIS A 87 12.39 -12.24 10.30
CA HIS A 87 11.43 -12.87 11.18
C HIS A 87 12.12 -13.28 12.47
N GLU A 88 12.45 -12.29 13.30
CA GLU A 88 12.56 -12.44 14.75
C GLU A 88 11.90 -11.23 15.41
#